data_AF-A0A222FQ22-F1
#
_entry.id   AF-A0A222FQ22-F1
#
_cell.length_a   1.000
_cell.length_b   1.000
_cell.length_c   1.000
_cell.angle_alpha   90.00
_cell.angle_beta   90.00
_cell.angle_gamma   90.00
#
_symmetry.space_group_name_H-M   'P 1'
#
loop_
_entity.id
_entity.type
_entity.pdbx_description
1 polymer ?
#
loop_
_entity_poly.entity_id
_entity_poly.type
_entity_poly.pdbx_seq_one_letter_code
_entity_poly.pdbx_strand_id
1 'polypeptide(L)'
;MERIVDRFVLLANVEDVKMPWLQKQTGISAGRWHKVKTGQNEMRASDVDALVKVWPEYAYWLVTGEELPESGQISPMSRNKKNRSRLKVYLST
;
A
#
# COMPACT_ATOMS: atom_id res chain seq x y z
N MET A 1 -4.40 -13.36 9.62
CA MET A 1 -5.22 -12.19 9.23
C MET A 1 -4.25 -11.13 8.74
N GLU A 2 -4.34 -10.73 7.47
CA GLU A 2 -3.41 -9.77 6.87
C GLU A 2 -3.61 -8.38 7.48
N ARG A 3 -2.54 -7.78 7.99
CA ARG A 3 -2.59 -6.46 8.62
C ARG A 3 -2.46 -5.38 7.58
N ILE A 4 -2.93 -4.18 7.93
CA ILE A 4 -2.86 -3.01 7.04
C ILE A 4 -1.43 -2.67 6.59
N VAL A 5 -0.43 -2.92 7.43
CA VAL A 5 0.98 -2.73 7.09
C VAL A 5 1.43 -3.66 5.97
N ASP A 6 0.92 -4.89 5.92
CA ASP A 6 1.28 -5.87 4.90
C ASP A 6 0.76 -5.41 3.53
N ARG A 7 -0.45 -4.84 3.49
CA ARG A 7 -1.03 -4.19 2.30
C ARG A 7 -0.24 -2.96 1.86
N PHE A 8 0.20 -2.11 2.80
CA PHE A 8 1.08 -0.99 2.45
C PHE A 8 2.39 -1.47 1.83
N VAL A 9 3.02 -2.52 2.38
CA VAL A 9 4.25 -3.10 1.82
C VAL A 9 3.99 -3.62 0.41
N LEU A 10 2.89 -4.35 0.19
CA LEU A 10 2.48 -4.84 -1.13
C LEU A 10 2.31 -3.68 -2.11
N LEU A 11 1.53 -2.66 -1.76
CA LEU A 11 1.32 -1.45 -2.57
C LEU A 11 2.66 -0.83 -2.95
N ALA A 12 3.52 -0.59 -1.97
CA ALA A 12 4.81 0.06 -2.19
C ALA A 12 5.71 -0.73 -3.16
N ASN A 13 5.63 -2.06 -3.15
CA ASN A 13 6.43 -2.90 -4.04
C ASN A 13 5.84 -3.00 -5.45
N VAL A 14 4.52 -3.07 -5.55
CA VAL A 14 3.81 -3.22 -6.83
C VAL A 14 3.83 -1.93 -7.64
N GLU A 15 3.71 -0.80 -6.96
CA GLU A 15 3.78 0.54 -7.56
C GLU A 15 5.20 1.11 -7.62
N ASP A 16 6.21 0.31 -7.26
CA ASP A 16 7.63 0.70 -7.18
C ASP A 16 7.87 2.04 -6.42
N VAL A 17 7.15 2.23 -5.31
CA VAL A 17 7.14 3.47 -4.55
C VAL A 17 8.49 3.70 -3.88
N LYS A 18 9.12 4.84 -4.18
CA LYS A 18 10.30 5.32 -3.46
C LYS A 18 9.86 6.16 -2.26
N MET A 19 10.37 5.86 -1.06
CA MET A 19 10.00 6.59 0.16
C MET A 19 10.20 8.11 0.07
N PRO A 20 11.26 8.65 -0.58
CA PRO A 20 11.40 10.09 -0.79
C PRO A 20 10.31 10.69 -1.69
N TRP A 21 9.81 9.94 -2.68
CA TRP A 21 8.68 10.37 -3.48
C TRP A 21 7.40 10.39 -2.63
N LEU A 22 7.16 9.34 -1.84
CA LEU A 22 5.98 9.26 -0.97
C LEU A 22 5.97 10.40 0.06
N GLN A 23 7.13 10.79 0.57
CA GLN A 23 7.25 11.97 1.43
C GLN A 23 6.79 13.25 0.75
N LYS A 24 7.16 13.47 -0.52
CA LYS A 24 6.72 14.66 -1.27
C LYS A 24 5.20 14.68 -1.45
N GLN A 25 4.58 13.52 -1.63
CA GLN A 25 3.12 13.41 -1.81
C GLN A 25 2.35 13.56 -0.50
N THR A 26 2.90 13.05 0.60
CA THR A 26 2.17 12.91 1.87
C THR A 26 2.57 13.94 2.94
N GLY A 27 3.71 14.61 2.77
CA GLY A 27 4.34 15.43 3.82
C GLY A 27 4.95 14.62 4.97
N ILE A 28 4.76 13.29 4.99
CA ILE A 28 5.29 12.41 6.02
C ILE A 28 6.71 11.98 5.66
N SER A 29 7.64 12.06 6.62
CA SER A 29 9.06 11.77 6.35
C SER A 29 9.30 10.38 5.77
N ALA A 30 10.22 10.29 4.81
CA ALA A 30 10.64 9.03 4.19
C ALA A 30 11.18 8.04 5.24
N GLY A 31 11.83 8.55 6.29
CA GLY A 31 12.28 7.74 7.42
C GLY A 31 11.12 7.11 8.21
N ARG A 32 10.00 7.82 8.38
CA ARG A 32 8.78 7.23 8.97
C ARG A 32 8.23 6.13 8.08
N TRP A 33 8.08 6.39 6.79
CA TRP A 33 7.60 5.38 5.83
C TRP A 33 8.49 4.15 5.80
N HIS A 34 9.81 4.33 5.86
CA HIS A 34 10.76 3.24 5.95
C HIS A 34 10.55 2.42 7.23
N LYS A 35 10.42 3.05 8.40
CA LYS A 35 10.17 2.37 9.68
C LYS A 35 8.83 1.62 9.71
N VAL A 36 7.79 2.16 9.09
CA VAL A 36 6.51 1.46 8.93
C VAL A 36 6.68 0.26 8.01
N LYS A 37 7.35 0.44 6.85
CA LYS A 37 7.62 -0.64 5.88
C LYS A 37 8.42 -1.80 6.48
N THR A 38 9.38 -1.51 7.37
CA THR A 38 10.23 -2.52 8.02
C THR A 38 9.63 -3.08 9.31
N GLY A 39 8.42 -2.66 9.70
CA GLY A 39 7.74 -3.12 10.91
C GLY A 39 8.32 -2.56 12.22
N GLN A 40 9.24 -1.59 12.15
CA GLN A 40 9.78 -0.90 13.33
C GLN A 40 8.75 0.05 13.96
N ASN A 41 7.83 0.58 13.16
CA ASN A 41 6.72 1.41 13.63
C ASN A 41 5.39 0.81 13.18
N GLU A 42 4.39 0.87 14.07
CA GLU A 42 3.02 0.59 13.68
C GLU A 42 2.46 1.67 12.75
N MET A 43 1.57 1.22 11.86
CA MET A 43 0.85 2.07 10.94
C MET A 43 -0.30 2.77 11.67
N ARG A 44 -0.32 4.10 11.59
CA ARG A 44 -1.34 4.94 12.24
C ARG A 44 -2.46 5.27 11.27
N ALA A 45 -3.62 5.66 11.79
CA ALA A 45 -4.73 6.18 11.00
C ALA A 45 -4.28 7.31 10.04
N SER A 46 -3.45 8.24 10.51
CA SER A 46 -2.90 9.33 9.68
C SER A 46 -2.04 8.84 8.50
N ASP A 47 -1.39 7.68 8.63
CA ASP A 47 -0.63 7.09 7.52
C ASP A 47 -1.62 6.53 6.48
N VAL A 48 -2.71 5.89 6.92
CA VAL A 48 -3.79 5.43 6.03
C VAL A 48 -4.40 6.58 5.26
N ASP A 49 -4.78 7.67 5.96
CA ASP A 49 -5.37 8.86 5.35
C ASP A 49 -4.45 9.46 4.28
N ALA A 50 -3.14 9.47 4.55
CA ALA A 50 -2.15 9.93 3.61
C ALA A 50 -2.05 9.02 2.37
N LEU A 51 -2.09 7.69 2.54
CA LEU A 51 -2.09 6.75 1.42
C LEU A 51 -3.38 6.86 0.58
N VAL A 52 -4.55 6.98 1.22
CA VAL A 52 -5.85 7.14 0.56
C VAL A 52 -5.90 8.42 -0.29
N LYS A 53 -5.25 9.50 0.15
CA LYS A 53 -5.13 10.72 -0.66
C LYS A 53 -4.28 10.53 -1.92
N VAL A 54 -3.25 9.70 -1.85
CA VAL A 54 -2.37 9.42 -3.01
C VAL A 54 -3.00 8.40 -3.96
N TRP A 55 -3.73 7.42 -3.41
CA TRP A 55 -4.41 6.36 -4.16
C TRP A 55 -5.86 6.18 -3.69
N PRO A 56 -6.77 7.09 -4.09
CA PRO A 56 -8.17 7.01 -3.68
C PRO A 56 -8.87 5.73 -4.18
N GLU A 57 -8.41 5.15 -5.29
CA GLU A 57 -8.91 3.89 -5.83
C GLU A 57 -8.55 2.66 -4.96
N TYR A 58 -7.60 2.81 -4.03
CA TYR A 58 -7.14 1.73 -3.14
C TYR A 58 -7.74 1.82 -1.74
N ALA A 59 -8.60 2.80 -1.47
CA ALA A 59 -9.02 3.12 -0.11
C ALA A 59 -9.73 1.95 0.59
N TYR A 60 -10.71 1.35 -0.08
CA TYR A 60 -11.46 0.21 0.45
C TYR A 60 -10.53 -0.98 0.71
N TRP A 61 -9.66 -1.30 -0.26
CA TRP A 61 -8.71 -2.40 -0.15
C TRP A 61 -7.67 -2.18 0.95
N LEU A 62 -7.14 -0.96 1.10
CA LEU A 62 -6.18 -0.65 2.16
C LEU A 62 -6.78 -0.92 3.54
N VAL A 63 -8.06 -0.59 3.76
CA VAL A 63 -8.70 -0.75 5.07
C VAL A 63 -9.19 -2.18 5.30
N THR A 64 -9.90 -2.76 4.32
CA THR A 64 -10.63 -4.03 4.47
C THR A 64 -9.84 -5.26 4.00
N GLY A 65 -8.91 -5.07 3.05
CA GLY A 65 -8.29 -6.15 2.29
C GLY A 65 -9.15 -6.69 1.15
N GLU A 66 -10.36 -6.17 0.94
CA GLU A 66 -11.28 -6.58 -0.11
C GLU A 66 -11.28 -5.59 -1.29
N GLU A 67 -11.80 -6.01 -2.45
CA GLU A 67 -11.99 -5.14 -3.62
C GLU A 67 -13.49 -4.99 -3.91
N LEU A 68 -13.89 -3.80 -4.42
CA LEU A 68 -15.20 -3.51 -4.99
C LEU A 68 -15.02 -2.92 -6.40
N PRO A 69 -14.66 -3.75 -7.40
CA PRO A 69 -14.28 -3.27 -8.73
C PRO A 69 -15.38 -2.48 -9.44
N GLU A 70 -16.65 -2.81 -9.20
CA GLU A 70 -17.82 -2.11 -9.73
C GLU A 70 -17.92 -0.66 -9.24
N SER A 71 -17.35 -0.36 -8.07
CA SER A 71 -17.27 0.99 -7.51
C SER A 71 -15.91 1.66 -7.75
N GLY A 72 -15.05 1.06 -8.60
CA GLY A 72 -13.70 1.55 -8.89
C GLY A 72 -12.71 1.39 -7.73
N GLN A 73 -13.07 0.64 -6.69
CA GLN A 73 -12.22 0.37 -5.52
C GLN A 73 -11.51 -0.96 -5.72
N ILE A 74 -10.22 -0.89 -6.06
CA ILE A 74 -9.42 -2.05 -6.47
C ILE A 74 -8.13 -2.11 -5.66
N SER A 75 -7.35 -3.18 -5.79
CA SER A 75 -5.98 -3.23 -5.26
C SER A 75 -4.96 -2.83 -6.33
N PRO A 76 -3.72 -2.53 -5.93
CA PRO A 76 -2.56 -2.45 -6.82
C PRO A 76 -2.41 -3.66 -7.73
N MET A 77 -2.90 -4.83 -7.29
CA MET A 77 -2.79 -6.05 -8.08
C MET A 77 -3.76 -6.11 -9.24
N SER A 78 -5.00 -5.71 -8.98
CA SER A 78 -6.01 -5.61 -10.01
C SER A 78 -5.70 -4.49 -10.99
N ARG A 79 -5.06 -3.39 -10.55
CA ARG A 79 -4.56 -2.33 -11.44
C ARG A 79 -3.40 -2.81 -12.32
N ASN A 80 -2.37 -3.42 -11.72
CA ASN A 80 -1.16 -3.88 -12.41
C ASN A 80 -1.23 -5.35 -12.85
N LYS A 81 -2.26 -5.74 -13.62
CA LYS A 81 -2.42 -7.11 -14.18
C LYS A 81 -1.29 -7.57 -15.12
N LYS A 82 -0.30 -6.72 -15.44
CA LYS A 82 0.81 -7.03 -16.37
C LYS A 82 2.04 -7.71 -15.74
N ASN A 83 2.14 -7.86 -14.41
CA ASN A 83 3.38 -8.35 -13.77
C ASN A 83 3.14 -9.48 -12.74
N ARG A 84 2.62 -10.63 -13.20
CA ARG A 84 2.26 -11.79 -12.35
C ARG A 84 3.44 -12.55 -11.73
N SER A 85 4.66 -12.37 -12.23
CA SER A 85 5.85 -13.12 -11.79
C SER A 85 6.43 -12.66 -10.45
N ARG A 86 6.23 -11.40 -10.03
CA ARG A 86 6.77 -10.87 -8.75
C ARG A 86 5.89 -11.16 -7.53
N LEU A 87 4.67 -11.62 -7.74
CA LEU A 87 3.66 -11.79 -6.68
C LEU A 87 3.75 -13.09 -5.90
N LYS A 88 4.21 -14.16 -6.55
CA LYS A 88 4.26 -15.49 -5.95
C LYS A 88 5.16 -15.57 -4.71
N VAL A 89 6.06 -14.60 -4.53
CA VAL A 89 6.98 -14.53 -3.38
C VAL A 89 6.29 -13.96 -2.12
N TYR A 90 5.26 -13.12 -2.26
CA TYR A 90 4.63 -12.43 -1.12
C TYR A 90 3.48 -13.20 -0.48
N LEU A 91 2.90 -14.19 -1.16
CA LEU A 91 1.76 -14.98 -0.66
C LEU A 91 2.17 -16.37 -0.14
N SER A 92 3.49 -16.67 -0.10
CA SER A 92 4.03 -17.99 0.23
C SER A 92 4.82 -18.05 1.55
N THR A 93 4.72 -17.03 2.39
CA THR A 93 5.37 -16.93 3.71
C THR A 93 4.34 -16.49 4.73
#